data_AF-A0A377KF56-F1
#
_entry.id   AF-A0A377KF56-F1
#
_cell.length_a   1.000
_cell.length_b   1.000
_cell.length_c   1.000
_cell.angle_alpha   90.00
_cell.angle_beta   90.00
_cell.angle_gamma   90.00
#
_symmetry.space_group_name_H-M   'P 1'
#
loop_
_entity.id
_entity.type
_entity.pdbx_description
1 polymer ?
#
loop_
_entity_poly.entity_id
_entity_poly.type
_entity_poly.pdbx_seq_one_letter_code
_entity_poly.pdbx_strand_id
1 'polypeptide(L)'
;MAHRCEGYTRRHFPRLTERAQEPEPQPVRETRPVRNFYVGTNDPRVILCLTRQAEELESRGLYRRAATVWMAAFRESHSQPERNNFLARRERCLRKSSKRAVSGDEWYLSGNYVGA
;
A
#
# COMPACT_ATOMS: atom_id res chain seq x y z
N MET A 1 -36.82 -70.26 41.50
CA MET A 1 -36.62 -71.07 40.29
C MET A 1 -36.18 -70.14 39.17
N ALA A 2 -34.96 -70.26 38.69
CA ALA A 2 -34.47 -69.44 37.57
C ALA A 2 -35.01 -70.04 36.26
N HIS A 3 -35.80 -69.27 35.52
CA HIS A 3 -36.23 -69.66 34.19
C HIS A 3 -35.17 -69.19 33.18
N ARG A 4 -34.59 -70.17 32.51
CA ARG A 4 -33.77 -70.10 31.31
C ARG A 4 -34.45 -69.25 30.23
N CYS A 5 -33.66 -68.51 29.44
CA CYS A 5 -33.86 -68.36 27.99
C CYS A 5 -32.62 -67.72 27.35
N GLU A 6 -31.89 -68.52 26.58
CA GLU A 6 -30.89 -68.09 25.61
C GLU A 6 -31.58 -67.50 24.39
N GLY A 7 -31.04 -66.41 23.86
CA GLY A 7 -31.56 -65.74 22.66
C GLY A 7 -30.42 -65.11 21.87
N TYR A 8 -29.80 -65.92 21.02
CA TYR A 8 -28.77 -65.51 20.07
C TYR A 8 -29.42 -64.86 18.85
N THR A 9 -29.34 -63.53 18.74
CA THR A 9 -29.52 -62.84 17.45
C THR A 9 -28.35 -61.92 17.18
N ARG A 10 -27.40 -62.51 16.43
CA ARG A 10 -26.25 -61.91 15.78
C ARG A 10 -26.69 -60.81 14.82
N ARG A 11 -26.41 -59.54 15.14
CA ARG A 11 -26.31 -58.47 14.15
C ARG A 11 -24.85 -58.07 14.02
N HIS A 12 -24.18 -58.58 12.99
CA HIS A 12 -22.92 -57.99 12.55
C HIS A 12 -23.25 -56.68 11.85
N PHE A 13 -22.99 -55.56 12.53
CA PHE A 13 -22.85 -54.28 11.84
C PHE A 13 -21.40 -54.19 11.33
N PRO A 14 -21.17 -53.94 10.03
CA PRO A 14 -19.84 -53.58 9.56
C PRO A 14 -19.45 -52.28 10.28
N ARG A 15 -18.43 -52.36 11.14
CA ARG A 15 -17.61 -51.18 11.43
C ARG A 15 -16.66 -51.00 10.26
N LEU A 16 -16.24 -49.76 10.06
CA LEU A 16 -15.26 -49.27 9.09
C LEU A 16 -15.89 -48.76 7.80
N THR A 17 -16.10 -47.46 7.77
CA THR A 17 -15.21 -46.65 6.94
C THR A 17 -14.80 -45.46 7.80
N GLU A 18 -13.55 -45.44 8.24
CA GLU A 18 -12.91 -44.19 8.63
C GLU A 18 -13.21 -43.21 7.51
N ARG A 19 -14.00 -42.18 7.79
CA ARG A 19 -14.04 -41.03 6.91
C ARG A 19 -12.60 -40.57 6.81
N ALA A 20 -12.00 -40.74 5.64
CA ALA A 20 -10.87 -39.92 5.25
C ALA A 20 -11.31 -38.49 5.56
N GLN A 21 -10.72 -37.89 6.60
CA GLN A 21 -10.80 -36.46 6.79
C GLN A 21 -10.10 -35.90 5.56
N GLU A 22 -10.90 -35.54 4.56
CA GLU A 22 -10.46 -34.64 3.51
C GLU A 22 -9.87 -33.44 4.24
N PRO A 23 -8.61 -33.06 3.99
CA PRO A 23 -8.02 -31.94 4.69
C PRO A 23 -8.89 -30.72 4.40
N GLU A 24 -9.57 -30.22 5.44
CA GLU A 24 -10.33 -28.97 5.42
C GLU A 24 -9.47 -27.94 4.68
N PRO A 25 -9.97 -27.37 3.56
CA PRO A 25 -9.23 -26.34 2.86
C PRO A 25 -8.99 -25.21 3.85
N GLN A 26 -7.71 -24.95 4.16
CA GLN A 26 -7.33 -23.84 5.03
C GLN A 26 -8.06 -22.60 4.53
N PRO A 27 -8.70 -21.79 5.40
CA PRO A 27 -9.38 -20.59 4.97
C PRO A 27 -8.32 -19.69 4.33
N VAL A 28 -8.34 -19.66 3.00
CA VAL A 28 -7.51 -18.74 2.23
C VAL A 28 -7.93 -17.38 2.75
N ARG A 29 -7.02 -16.71 3.47
CA ARG A 29 -7.25 -15.36 3.95
C ARG A 29 -7.58 -14.53 2.72
N GLU A 30 -8.87 -14.27 2.51
CA GLU A 30 -9.31 -13.36 1.47
C GLU A 30 -8.64 -12.03 1.78
N THR A 31 -7.58 -11.73 1.04
CA THR A 31 -6.96 -10.41 1.09
C THR A 31 -8.05 -9.48 0.59
N ARG A 32 -8.61 -8.69 1.51
CA ARG A 32 -9.56 -7.62 1.15
C ARG A 32 -8.99 -6.93 -0.09
N PRO A 33 -9.70 -6.88 -1.21
CA PRO A 33 -9.19 -6.21 -2.39
C PRO A 33 -8.88 -4.78 -1.95
N VAL A 34 -7.60 -4.42 -1.96
CA VAL A 34 -7.14 -3.07 -1.67
C VAL A 34 -7.81 -2.23 -2.73
N ARG A 35 -8.88 -1.51 -2.36
CA ARG A 35 -9.54 -0.58 -3.27
C ARG A 35 -8.47 0.42 -3.70
N ASN A 36 -8.11 0.36 -4.98
CA ASN A 36 -7.23 1.32 -5.60
C ASN A 36 -8.01 2.64 -5.72
N PHE A 37 -8.01 3.45 -4.65
CA PHE A 37 -8.66 4.77 -4.60
C PHE A 37 -7.82 5.83 -5.33
N TYR A 38 -7.41 5.54 -6.56
CA TYR A 38 -6.78 6.53 -7.41
C TYR A 38 -7.88 7.44 -7.96
N VAL A 39 -7.70 8.76 -7.81
CA VAL A 39 -8.75 9.77 -8.07
C VAL A 39 -8.66 10.34 -9.50
N GLY A 40 -7.57 10.07 -10.22
CA GLY A 40 -7.33 10.61 -11.56
C GLY A 40 -8.19 9.99 -12.67
N THR A 41 -8.12 10.57 -13.85
CA THR A 41 -8.73 10.07 -15.10
C THR A 41 -7.84 9.09 -15.86
N ASN A 42 -6.57 8.92 -15.47
CA ASN A 42 -5.57 8.08 -16.16
C ASN A 42 -5.25 8.50 -17.60
N ASP A 43 -5.67 9.69 -18.05
CA ASP A 43 -5.42 10.08 -19.44
C ASP A 43 -3.91 10.24 -19.67
N PRO A 44 -3.29 9.40 -20.55
CA PRO A 44 -1.86 9.48 -20.82
C PRO A 44 -1.44 10.85 -21.37
N ARG A 45 -2.34 11.57 -22.04
CA ARG A 45 -2.06 12.92 -22.56
C ARG A 45 -1.90 13.94 -21.43
N VAL A 46 -2.76 13.85 -20.41
CA VAL A 46 -2.70 14.72 -19.24
C VAL A 46 -1.43 14.44 -18.44
N ILE A 47 -1.13 13.16 -18.20
CA ILE A 47 0.10 12.72 -17.52
C ILE A 47 1.35 13.23 -18.25
N LEU A 48 1.39 13.10 -19.58
CA LEU A 48 2.50 13.58 -20.41
C LEU A 48 2.64 15.11 -20.35
N CYS A 49 1.53 15.85 -20.42
CA CYS A 49 1.53 17.31 -20.32
C CYS A 49 2.10 17.78 -18.97
N LEU A 50 1.62 17.19 -17.88
CA LEU A 50 2.10 17.49 -16.52
C LEU A 50 3.58 17.12 -16.36
N THR A 51 4.02 16.00 -16.93
CA THR A 51 5.42 15.57 -16.92
C THR A 51 6.32 16.59 -17.61
N ARG A 52 5.97 17.01 -18.83
CA ARG A 52 6.72 18.04 -19.58
C ARG A 52 6.77 19.37 -18.83
N GLN A 53 5.65 19.79 -18.25
CA GLN A 53 5.58 21.01 -17.46
C GLN A 53 6.48 20.94 -16.21
N ALA A 54 6.51 19.79 -15.53
CA ALA A 54 7.37 19.59 -14.37
C ALA A 54 8.85 19.62 -14.75
N GLU A 55 9.22 19.02 -15.88
CA GLU A 55 10.59 19.05 -16.42
C GLU A 55 11.04 20.46 -16.83
N GLU A 56 10.16 21.26 -17.44
CA GLU A 56 10.44 22.67 -17.76
C GLU A 56 10.67 23.50 -16.48
N LEU A 57 9.89 23.23 -15.42
CA LEU A 57 10.10 23.89 -14.13
C LEU A 57 11.40 23.43 -13.45
N GLU A 58 11.79 22.16 -13.62
CA GLU A 58 13.09 21.65 -13.14
C GLU A 58 14.25 22.33 -13.87
N SER A 59 14.17 22.50 -15.20
CA SER A 59 15.22 23.15 -16.00
C SER A 59 15.37 24.63 -15.65
N ARG A 60 14.25 25.30 -15.33
CA ARG A 60 14.23 26.68 -14.81
C ARG A 60 14.68 26.79 -13.34
N GLY A 61 14.93 25.68 -12.65
CA GLY A 61 15.35 25.67 -11.25
C GLY A 61 14.23 25.98 -10.25
N LEU A 62 12.97 25.98 -10.68
CA LEU A 62 11.78 26.22 -9.85
C LEU A 62 11.32 24.93 -9.14
N TYR A 63 12.22 24.34 -8.34
CA TYR A 63 12.04 22.99 -7.81
C TYR A 63 10.80 22.78 -6.92
N ARG A 64 10.39 23.79 -6.13
CA ARG A 64 9.16 23.67 -5.31
C ARG A 64 7.90 23.58 -6.18
N ARG A 65 7.84 24.38 -7.25
CA ARG A 65 6.74 24.35 -8.23
C ARG A 65 6.77 23.04 -9.03
N ALA A 66 7.93 22.61 -9.50
CA ALA A 66 8.08 21.31 -10.15
C ALA A 66 7.58 20.16 -9.27
N ALA A 67 7.92 20.15 -7.97
CA ALA A 67 7.46 19.14 -7.02
C ALA A 67 5.92 19.08 -6.89
N THR A 68 5.22 20.23 -6.99
CA THR A 68 3.76 20.25 -7.00
C THR A 68 3.17 19.66 -8.27
N VAL A 69 3.77 19.93 -9.43
CA VAL A 69 3.31 19.38 -10.73
C VAL A 69 3.57 17.88 -10.79
N TRP A 70 4.70 17.39 -10.26
CA TRP A 70 4.94 15.95 -10.12
C TRP A 70 3.88 15.25 -9.26
N MET A 71 3.36 15.91 -8.21
CA MET A 71 2.22 15.37 -7.43
C MET A 71 0.90 15.37 -8.20
N ALA A 72 0.69 16.33 -9.11
CA ALA A 72 -0.47 16.31 -10.00
C ALA A 72 -0.40 15.12 -10.96
N ALA A 73 0.76 14.89 -11.59
CA ALA A 73 0.98 13.72 -12.46
C ALA A 73 0.78 12.39 -11.70
N PHE A 74 1.24 12.31 -10.45
CA PHE A 74 1.02 11.15 -9.57
C PHE A 74 -0.45 10.89 -9.24
N ARG A 75 -1.25 11.94 -9.04
CA ARG A 75 -2.69 11.80 -8.77
C ARG A 75 -3.44 11.32 -10.01
N GLU A 76 -2.96 11.72 -11.18
CA GLU A 76 -3.51 11.35 -12.48
C GLU A 76 -3.21 9.88 -12.83
N SER A 77 -2.02 9.38 -12.49
CA SER A 77 -1.58 8.03 -12.84
C SER A 77 -2.04 6.93 -11.88
N HIS A 78 -2.42 5.79 -12.45
CA HIS A 78 -2.79 4.59 -11.71
C HIS A 78 -1.75 3.46 -11.87
N SER A 79 -0.77 3.63 -12.75
CA SER A 79 0.35 2.69 -12.89
C SER A 79 1.32 2.85 -11.72
N GLN A 80 1.45 1.80 -10.91
CA GLN A 80 2.36 1.80 -9.76
C GLN A 80 3.83 2.15 -10.10
N PRO A 81 4.46 1.64 -11.18
CA PRO A 81 5.83 2.02 -11.52
C PRO A 81 5.95 3.51 -11.89
N GLU A 82 4.98 4.09 -12.59
CA GLU A 82 4.96 5.53 -12.91
C GLU A 82 4.82 6.37 -11.66
N ARG A 83 3.93 5.97 -10.75
CA ARG A 83 3.74 6.64 -9.45
C ARG A 83 5.03 6.67 -8.64
N ASN A 84 5.76 5.56 -8.59
CA ASN A 84 7.05 5.48 -7.92
C ASN A 84 8.07 6.43 -8.57
N ASN A 85 8.07 6.54 -9.91
CA ASN A 85 8.91 7.49 -10.63
C ASN A 85 8.59 8.94 -10.25
N PHE A 86 7.31 9.32 -10.25
CA PHE A 86 6.88 10.68 -9.88
C PHE A 86 7.24 11.03 -8.43
N LEU A 87 7.12 10.08 -7.50
CA LEU A 87 7.58 10.27 -6.12
C LEU A 87 9.09 10.50 -6.03
N ALA A 88 9.90 9.71 -6.75
CA ALA A 88 11.35 9.88 -6.80
C ALA A 88 11.77 11.23 -7.40
N ARG A 89 11.08 11.66 -8.46
CA ARG A 89 11.28 12.99 -9.10
C ARG A 89 10.93 14.13 -8.15
N ARG A 90 9.78 14.04 -7.48
CA ARG A 90 9.38 15.00 -6.46
C ARG A 90 10.39 15.10 -5.33
N GLU A 91 10.83 13.97 -4.79
CA GLU A 91 11.82 13.96 -3.71
C GLU A 91 13.12 14.65 -4.15
N ARG A 92 13.59 14.36 -5.37
CA ARG A 92 14.75 15.03 -5.96
C ARG A 92 14.57 16.54 -6.03
N CYS A 93 13.40 17.01 -6.46
CA CYS A 93 13.05 18.44 -6.46
C CYS A 93 13.14 19.04 -5.06
N LEU A 94 12.52 18.39 -4.07
CA LEU A 94 12.52 18.88 -2.69
C LEU A 94 13.94 18.96 -2.11
N ARG A 95 14.76 17.91 -2.31
CA ARG A 95 16.18 17.91 -1.90
C ARG A 95 16.96 19.06 -2.53
N LYS A 96 16.79 19.32 -3.83
CA LYS A 96 17.43 20.46 -4.53
C LYS A 96 16.95 21.82 -4.01
N SER A 97 15.67 21.93 -3.66
CA SER A 97 15.10 23.16 -3.11
C SER A 97 15.57 23.45 -1.68
N SER A 98 15.74 22.41 -0.87
CA SER A 98 16.20 22.53 0.53
C SER A 98 17.65 22.99 0.61
N LYS A 99 18.53 22.48 -0.29
CA LYS A 99 19.94 22.89 -0.36
C LYS A 99 20.14 24.37 -0.66
N ARG A 100 19.15 25.04 -1.26
CA ARG A 100 19.18 26.50 -1.49
C ARG A 100 18.59 27.32 -0.33
N ALA A 101 17.79 26.69 0.54
CA ALA A 101 17.16 27.37 1.67
C ALA A 101 18.06 27.40 2.92
N VAL A 102 19.03 26.49 3.02
CA VAL A 102 20.07 26.51 4.06
C VAL A 102 21.24 27.36 3.57
N SER A 103 20.98 28.65 3.37
CA SER A 103 22.02 29.67 3.29
C SER A 103 22.05 30.39 4.63
N GLY A 104 22.86 29.88 5.55
CA GLY A 104 23.62 30.72 6.47
C GLY A 104 22.99 31.27 7.75
N ASP A 105 21.66 31.34 7.92
CA ASP A 105 21.11 31.89 9.17
C ASP A 105 20.54 30.80 10.08
N GLU A 106 21.37 30.49 11.06
CA GLU A 106 21.09 29.83 12.32
C GLU A 106 19.77 30.34 12.94
N TRP A 107 18.69 29.58 12.77
CA TRP A 107 17.46 29.82 13.51
C TRP A 107 17.66 29.33 14.94
N TYR A 108 18.13 30.20 15.83
CA TYR A 108 18.03 29.96 17.26
C TYR A 108 16.55 29.87 17.62
N LEU A 109 16.07 28.66 17.92
CA LEU A 109 14.80 28.44 18.59
C LEU A 109 14.84 29.23 19.91
N SER A 110 14.10 30.34 19.95
CA SER A 110 13.97 31.15 21.16
C SER A 110 13.22 30.33 22.20
N GLY A 111 13.94 29.78 23.17
CA GLY A 111 13.32 29.09 24.29
C GLY A 111 14.24 28.13 24.99
N ASN A 112 15.05 28.66 25.91
CA ASN A 112 15.28 28.01 27.19
C ASN A 112 15.39 29.13 28.23
N TYR A 113 14.25 29.48 28.81
CA TYR A 113 14.20 30.33 30.00
C TYR A 113 14.82 29.54 31.17
N VAL A 114 15.95 30.01 31.68
CA VAL A 114 16.54 29.50 32.92
C VAL A 114 16.08 30.46 34.02
N GLY A 115 15.11 30.03 34.83
CA GLY A 115 14.68 30.76 36.02
C GLY A 115 15.80 30.79 37.06
N ALA A 116 15.95 31.95 37.71
CA ALA A 116 16.90 32.21 38.79
C ALA A 116 16.51 31.52 40.10
#